data_AF-A0A8H8TY97-F1
#
_entry.id   AF-A0A8H8TY97-F1
#
_cell.length_a   1.000
_cell.length_b   1.000
_cell.length_c   1.000
_cell.angle_alpha   90.00
_cell.angle_beta   90.00
_cell.angle_gamma   90.00
#
_symmetry.space_group_name_H-M   'P 1'
#
loop_
_entity.id
_entity.type
_entity.pdbx_description
1 polymer ?
#
loop_
_entity_poly.entity_id
_entity_poly.type
_entity_poly.pdbx_seq_one_letter_code
_entity_poly.pdbx_strand_id
1 'polypeptide(L)'
;MANPSSEASNSLPTPNPYSGYKWTYFTSLDGPLRSRAERFLTTVDWPALLAYAAESRNEIAAVLLSDIGLGYNHMVRILEFGDGKRLVARLRMPPLHDKIVSDDIVATIINCEMNAMFLVRQKTDVPVPQIHAFETTSHNAVKAPFTLMDCLDGNVGMDLGMQVPVKHQKPLFKSLAKIHVQLSAVQLPKIGTIVSINEDGTYQQGPIPGIGGPFDTATEFFKAWAANTEFGMPEEKLRAASGPYAEEILPSVSLFTKSITKIAERLSVRDKGPFPLCHGDFGHNNIIVDDEYRILGVIDWEGAFAGPWELFGDFPLTLQVIPPAMDLPSNYGEDGIPEDDSLKQKFTDQKEYVRVIRDEPESLGAHVLLSEIIGNFKRQQLITAMRLYQDGKVGWYSKLIDQFST
;
A
#
# COMPACT_ATOMS: atom_id res chain seq x y z
N MET A 1 17.53 -55.22 31.09
CA MET A 1 18.22 -54.70 29.90
C MET A 1 17.22 -53.75 29.21
N ALA A 2 17.07 -52.54 29.74
CA ALA A 2 17.71 -51.29 29.28
C ALA A 2 17.23 -50.88 27.87
N ASN A 3 16.24 -49.99 27.84
CA ASN A 3 15.72 -49.28 26.66
C ASN A 3 16.83 -48.44 26.00
N PRO A 4 16.89 -48.38 24.66
CA PRO A 4 17.64 -47.35 23.97
C PRO A 4 16.86 -46.03 23.96
N SER A 5 17.53 -45.00 24.44
CA SER A 5 17.16 -43.59 24.49
C SER A 5 16.86 -43.01 23.10
N SER A 6 15.67 -42.42 22.96
CA SER A 6 15.32 -41.49 21.88
C SER A 6 15.88 -40.10 22.23
N GLU A 7 16.99 -39.73 21.62
CA GLU A 7 17.42 -38.31 21.59
C GLU A 7 16.50 -37.56 20.64
N ALA A 8 15.47 -36.92 21.19
CA ALA A 8 14.74 -35.86 20.51
C ALA A 8 15.64 -34.62 20.47
N SER A 9 16.11 -34.23 19.29
CA SER A 9 16.79 -32.95 19.06
C SER A 9 15.79 -31.81 19.23
N ASN A 10 15.57 -31.38 20.47
CA ASN A 10 14.95 -30.09 20.76
C ASN A 10 15.96 -28.98 20.46
N SER A 11 16.10 -28.61 19.19
CA SER A 11 16.68 -27.31 18.85
C SER A 11 15.60 -26.25 19.10
N LEU A 12 15.62 -25.65 20.29
CA LEU A 12 14.94 -24.38 20.54
C LEU A 12 15.37 -23.38 19.45
N PRO A 13 14.45 -22.62 18.82
CA PRO A 13 14.84 -21.53 17.96
C PRO A 13 15.69 -20.57 18.80
N THR A 14 16.96 -20.39 18.44
CA THR A 14 17.75 -19.27 18.96
C THR A 14 16.99 -17.99 18.63
N PRO A 15 16.61 -17.16 19.62
CA PRO A 15 16.02 -15.87 19.32
C PRO A 15 17.05 -15.09 18.53
N ASN A 16 16.75 -14.78 17.27
CA ASN A 16 17.54 -13.78 16.58
C ASN A 16 17.25 -12.46 17.30
N PRO A 17 18.23 -11.82 17.96
CA PRO A 17 17.97 -10.56 18.65
C PRO A 17 17.65 -9.51 17.60
N TYR A 18 16.44 -8.93 17.68
CA TYR A 18 16.03 -7.81 16.86
C TYR A 18 17.13 -6.72 16.84
N SER A 19 17.63 -6.38 15.65
CA SER A 19 18.77 -5.46 15.47
C SER A 19 18.43 -3.99 15.76
N GLY A 20 17.18 -3.70 16.14
CA GLY A 20 16.68 -2.39 16.47
C GLY A 20 16.01 -1.68 15.29
N TYR A 21 15.33 -0.58 15.61
CA TYR A 21 14.69 0.27 14.61
C TYR A 21 15.75 1.04 13.81
N LYS A 22 15.60 1.06 12.50
CA LYS A 22 16.48 1.76 11.54
C LYS A 22 15.83 3.04 11.02
N TRP A 23 15.05 3.70 11.87
CA TRP A 23 14.27 4.90 11.54
C TRP A 23 15.16 6.14 11.40
N THR A 24 15.94 6.19 10.31
CA THR A 24 16.84 7.31 10.03
C THR A 24 16.20 8.37 9.14
N TYR A 25 15.02 8.09 8.57
CA TYR A 25 14.41 8.94 7.54
C TYR A 25 14.20 10.38 8.02
N PHE A 26 13.66 10.57 9.24
CA PHE A 26 13.51 11.88 9.83
C PHE A 26 14.83 12.68 9.83
N THR A 27 15.93 12.07 10.28
CA THR A 27 17.24 12.73 10.37
C THR A 27 17.89 12.98 9.01
N SER A 28 17.60 12.16 8.00
CA SER A 28 18.14 12.33 6.65
C SER A 28 17.38 13.36 5.81
N LEU A 29 16.18 13.76 6.23
CA LEU A 29 15.33 14.67 5.45
C LEU A 29 15.83 16.10 5.49
N ASP A 30 15.66 16.78 4.36
CA ASP A 30 15.83 18.21 4.18
C ASP A 30 14.55 18.86 3.61
N GLY A 31 14.59 20.20 3.46
CA GLY A 31 13.56 20.94 2.77
C GLY A 31 12.18 21.00 3.45
N PRO A 32 11.09 21.21 2.68
CA PRO A 32 9.76 21.47 3.23
C PRO A 32 9.20 20.35 4.11
N LEU A 33 9.51 19.08 3.80
CA LEU A 33 9.03 17.94 4.57
C LEU A 33 9.70 17.87 5.95
N ARG A 34 11.00 18.14 6.02
CA ARG A 34 11.73 18.29 7.28
C ARG A 34 11.13 19.40 8.14
N SER A 35 10.96 20.59 7.56
CA SER A 35 10.38 21.74 8.27
C SER A 35 8.96 21.48 8.76
N ARG A 36 8.15 20.74 7.99
CA ARG A 36 6.81 20.31 8.41
C ARG A 36 6.88 19.40 9.63
N ALA A 37 7.74 18.39 9.61
CA ALA A 37 7.89 17.44 10.71
C ALA A 37 8.43 18.10 11.98
N GLU A 38 9.42 19.00 11.86
CA GLU A 38 9.96 19.75 13.01
C GLU A 38 8.92 20.66 13.65
N ARG A 39 8.14 21.40 12.85
CA ARG A 39 7.01 22.18 13.38
C ARG A 39 6.02 21.29 14.11
N PHE A 40 5.69 20.14 13.51
CA PHE A 40 4.73 19.21 14.11
C PHE A 40 5.22 18.66 15.47
N LEU A 41 6.52 18.35 15.61
CA LEU A 41 7.10 17.95 16.90
C LEU A 41 6.88 18.99 18.00
N THR A 42 6.90 20.27 17.65
CA THR A 42 6.72 21.38 18.62
C THR A 42 5.26 21.69 18.93
N THR A 43 4.32 21.31 18.07
CA THR A 43 2.89 21.62 18.25
C THR A 43 2.13 20.52 18.99
N VAL A 44 2.59 19.28 18.90
CA VAL A 44 1.98 18.13 19.59
C VAL A 44 2.19 18.25 21.09
N ASP A 45 1.14 17.99 21.85
CA ASP A 45 1.19 17.93 23.31
C ASP A 45 1.58 16.51 23.77
N TRP A 46 2.88 16.24 23.80
CA TRP A 46 3.41 14.92 24.17
C TRP A 46 3.04 14.48 25.60
N PRO A 47 3.04 15.35 26.63
CA PRO A 47 2.53 14.99 27.95
C PRO A 47 1.07 14.53 27.90
N ALA A 48 0.20 15.22 27.15
CA ALA A 48 -1.19 14.80 26.97
C ALA A 48 -1.30 13.42 26.29
N LEU A 49 -0.45 13.14 25.29
CA LEU A 49 -0.42 11.82 24.63
C LEU A 49 -0.02 10.71 25.62
N LEU A 50 0.98 10.95 26.46
CA LEU A 50 1.41 9.97 27.47
C LEU A 50 0.33 9.73 28.53
N ALA A 51 -0.38 10.78 28.95
CA ALA A 51 -1.50 10.67 29.88
C ALA A 51 -2.65 9.83 29.27
N TYR A 52 -3.04 10.15 28.03
CA TYR A 52 -4.05 9.38 27.30
C TYR A 52 -3.64 7.90 27.14
N ALA A 53 -2.38 7.66 26.76
CA ALA A 53 -1.85 6.31 26.60
C ALA A 53 -1.86 5.52 27.92
N ALA A 54 -1.52 6.17 29.04
CA ALA A 54 -1.59 5.55 30.37
C ALA A 54 -3.03 5.20 30.78
N GLU A 55 -3.99 6.12 30.58
CA GLU A 55 -5.41 5.89 30.85
C GLU A 55 -5.93 4.69 30.04
N SER A 56 -5.62 4.63 28.73
CA SER A 56 -6.00 3.52 27.86
C SER A 56 -5.42 2.15 28.29
N ARG A 57 -4.47 2.16 29.24
CA ARG A 57 -3.74 1.00 29.73
C ARG A 57 -3.78 0.86 31.25
N ASN A 58 -4.91 1.21 31.87
CA ASN A 58 -5.14 1.05 33.31
C ASN A 58 -4.09 1.79 34.16
N GLU A 59 -3.80 3.04 33.80
CA GLU A 59 -2.88 3.94 34.51
C GLU A 59 -1.41 3.50 34.54
N ILE A 60 -1.01 2.59 33.64
CA ILE A 60 0.41 2.24 33.50
C ILE A 60 1.13 3.38 32.81
N ALA A 61 2.04 4.03 33.54
CA ALA A 61 2.84 5.13 33.01
C ALA A 61 3.67 4.68 31.80
N ALA A 62 3.76 5.57 30.80
CA ALA A 62 4.58 5.39 29.61
C ALA A 62 5.64 6.48 29.48
N VAL A 63 6.73 6.14 28.81
CA VAL A 63 7.76 7.09 28.37
C VAL A 63 7.88 7.07 26.86
N LEU A 64 8.26 8.21 26.31
CA LEU A 64 8.48 8.37 24.87
C LEU A 64 9.93 8.02 24.53
N LEU A 65 10.14 7.07 23.63
CA LEU A 65 11.50 6.74 23.16
C LEU A 65 12.01 7.78 22.17
N SER A 66 13.33 7.84 22.00
CA SER A 66 14.00 8.82 21.14
C SER A 66 13.75 8.60 19.65
N ASP A 67 13.41 7.37 19.25
CA ASP A 67 13.18 7.02 17.85
C ASP A 67 11.99 7.79 17.26
N ILE A 68 12.15 8.25 16.02
CA ILE A 68 11.14 8.97 15.26
C ILE A 68 11.03 8.31 13.88
N GLY A 69 9.95 7.56 13.69
CA GLY A 69 9.54 7.08 12.39
C GLY A 69 8.77 8.19 11.67
N LEU A 70 8.87 8.24 10.35
CA LEU A 70 8.21 9.27 9.57
C LEU A 70 7.78 8.71 8.21
N GLY A 71 6.52 8.93 7.86
CA GLY A 71 5.99 8.75 6.51
C GLY A 71 5.62 10.09 5.88
N TYR A 72 4.97 10.06 4.72
CA TYR A 72 4.56 11.30 4.05
C TYR A 72 3.51 12.08 4.85
N ASN A 73 2.51 11.39 5.41
CA ASN A 73 1.40 11.99 6.15
C ASN A 73 1.52 11.86 7.67
N HIS A 74 2.37 10.96 8.17
CA HIS A 74 2.35 10.56 9.57
C HIS A 74 3.72 10.63 10.23
N MET A 75 3.72 11.01 11.51
CA MET A 75 4.84 10.87 12.42
C MET A 75 4.59 9.70 13.37
N VAL A 76 5.62 8.91 13.64
CA VAL A 76 5.54 7.68 14.41
C VAL A 76 6.49 7.76 15.60
N ARG A 77 5.98 7.52 16.80
CA ARG A 77 6.75 7.48 18.05
C ARG A 77 6.48 6.21 18.82
N ILE A 78 7.49 5.71 19.53
CA ILE A 78 7.34 4.53 20.39
C ILE A 78 7.09 4.99 21.82
N LEU A 79 6.05 4.41 22.42
CA LEU A 79 5.70 4.53 23.83
C LEU A 79 6.11 3.24 24.54
N GLU A 80 6.99 3.34 25.54
CA GLU A 80 7.36 2.21 26.39
C GLU A 80 6.70 2.35 27.76
N PHE A 81 5.91 1.34 28.13
CA PHE A 81 5.16 1.32 29.38
C PHE A 81 6.00 0.73 30.51
N GLY A 82 5.67 1.05 31.77
CA GLY A 82 6.37 0.53 32.95
C GLY A 82 6.35 -1.01 33.09
N ASP A 83 5.46 -1.69 32.37
CA ASP A 83 5.40 -3.15 32.27
C ASP A 83 6.29 -3.75 31.16
N GLY A 84 7.06 -2.91 30.46
CA GLY A 84 7.95 -3.28 29.36
C GLY A 84 7.24 -3.47 28.01
N LYS A 85 5.91 -3.36 27.94
CA LYS A 85 5.20 -3.42 26.66
C LYS A 85 5.38 -2.11 25.89
N ARG A 86 5.51 -2.20 24.56
CA ARG A 86 5.61 -1.05 23.67
C ARG A 86 4.37 -0.89 22.82
N LEU A 87 3.95 0.36 22.61
CA LEU A 87 2.98 0.76 21.59
C LEU A 87 3.60 1.78 20.66
N VAL A 88 3.07 1.84 19.44
CA VAL A 88 3.36 2.92 18.49
C VAL A 88 2.24 3.94 18.56
N ALA A 89 2.60 5.21 18.71
CA ALA A 89 1.74 6.34 18.43
C ALA A 89 2.01 6.82 16.99
N ARG A 90 1.01 6.66 16.11
CA ARG A 90 1.03 7.18 14.73
C ARG A 90 0.15 8.42 14.67
N LEU A 91 0.76 9.59 14.46
CA LEU A 91 0.10 10.88 14.49
C LEU A 91 0.00 11.48 13.07
N ARG A 92 -1.16 12.04 12.73
CA ARG A 92 -1.37 12.71 11.44
C ARG A 92 -0.73 14.09 11.45
N MET A 93 0.24 14.31 10.57
CA MET A 93 0.85 15.63 10.36
C MET A 93 -0.09 16.55 9.58
N PRO A 94 -0.10 17.88 9.86
CA PRO A 94 -0.86 18.86 9.07
C PRO A 94 -0.41 18.82 7.61
N PRO A 95 -1.23 19.17 6.61
CA PRO A 95 -0.85 19.12 5.19
C PRO A 95 0.48 19.83 4.87
N LEU A 96 1.25 19.31 3.90
CA LEU A 96 2.56 19.89 3.52
C LEU A 96 2.44 21.27 2.86
N HIS A 97 1.34 21.51 2.17
CA HIS A 97 1.02 22.78 1.52
C HIS A 97 -0.22 23.38 2.18
N ASP A 98 -0.47 24.67 2.00
CA ASP A 98 -1.67 25.39 2.48
C ASP A 98 -2.98 24.93 1.81
N LYS A 99 -3.05 23.69 1.32
CA LYS A 99 -4.31 23.04 0.98
C LYS A 99 -5.08 22.86 2.28
N ILE A 100 -6.15 23.63 2.42
CA ILE A 100 -7.14 23.47 3.48
C ILE A 100 -7.83 22.12 3.24
N VAL A 101 -7.38 21.10 3.95
CA VAL A 101 -8.12 19.84 4.10
C VAL A 101 -8.93 20.01 5.37
N SER A 102 -10.26 19.85 5.30
CA SER A 102 -11.09 19.97 6.50
C SER A 102 -10.78 18.82 7.47
N ASP A 103 -10.93 19.11 8.76
CA ASP A 103 -10.77 18.10 9.81
C ASP A 103 -11.73 16.92 9.61
N ASP A 104 -12.92 17.17 9.06
CA ASP A 104 -13.89 16.11 8.73
C ASP A 104 -13.37 15.13 7.68
N ILE A 105 -12.62 15.61 6.67
CA ILE A 105 -12.00 14.74 5.65
C ILE A 105 -10.89 13.91 6.30
N VAL A 106 -10.05 14.52 7.15
CA VAL A 106 -9.00 13.80 7.86
C VAL A 106 -9.60 12.72 8.76
N ALA A 107 -10.64 13.06 9.53
CA ALA A 107 -11.34 12.13 10.39
C ALA A 107 -11.97 10.98 9.60
N THR A 108 -12.55 11.28 8.42
CA THR A 108 -13.10 10.26 7.52
C THR A 108 -12.02 9.31 7.01
N ILE A 109 -10.84 9.81 6.61
CA ILE A 109 -9.71 8.98 6.17
C ILE A 109 -9.27 8.03 7.29
N ILE A 110 -9.08 8.54 8.51
CA ILE A 110 -8.67 7.73 9.66
C ILE A 110 -9.76 6.69 9.97
N ASN A 111 -11.04 7.06 9.96
CA ASN A 111 -12.14 6.10 10.13
C ASN A 111 -12.12 4.99 9.07
N CYS A 112 -11.90 5.33 7.80
CA CYS A 112 -11.81 4.36 6.72
C CYS A 112 -10.62 3.40 6.90
N GLU A 113 -9.46 3.92 7.29
CA GLU A 113 -8.27 3.13 7.59
C GLU A 113 -8.56 2.10 8.69
N MET A 114 -9.17 2.53 9.80
CA MET A 114 -9.48 1.66 10.92
C MET A 114 -10.47 0.55 10.54
N ASN A 115 -11.55 0.91 9.83
CA ASN A 115 -12.52 -0.08 9.38
C ASN A 115 -11.91 -1.09 8.40
N ALA A 116 -11.01 -0.67 7.52
CA ALA A 116 -10.27 -1.57 6.65
C ALA A 116 -9.37 -2.53 7.45
N MET A 117 -8.63 -2.03 8.44
CA MET A 117 -7.81 -2.88 9.33
C MET A 117 -8.66 -3.88 10.11
N PHE A 118 -9.81 -3.46 10.65
CA PHE A 118 -10.76 -4.36 11.32
C PHE A 118 -11.29 -5.44 10.38
N LEU A 119 -11.69 -5.07 9.16
CA LEU A 119 -12.17 -5.99 8.15
C LEU A 119 -11.12 -7.05 7.79
N VAL A 120 -9.88 -6.63 7.54
CA VAL A 120 -8.77 -7.55 7.20
C VAL A 120 -8.52 -8.51 8.35
N ARG A 121 -8.41 -8.01 9.58
CA ARG A 121 -8.17 -8.81 10.77
C ARG A 121 -9.32 -9.78 11.07
N GLN A 122 -10.56 -9.41 10.73
CA GLN A 122 -11.73 -10.26 10.91
C GLN A 122 -11.81 -11.39 9.88
N LYS A 123 -11.35 -11.15 8.64
CA LYS A 123 -11.58 -12.05 7.50
C LYS A 123 -10.36 -12.86 7.08
N THR A 124 -9.18 -12.54 7.60
CA THR A 124 -7.91 -13.13 7.14
C THR A 124 -6.92 -13.33 8.29
N ASP A 125 -5.88 -14.11 8.02
CA ASP A 125 -4.70 -14.25 8.88
C ASP A 125 -3.57 -13.27 8.47
N VAL A 126 -3.89 -12.25 7.66
CA VAL A 126 -2.92 -11.21 7.30
C VAL A 126 -2.51 -10.47 8.57
N PRO A 127 -1.21 -10.36 8.87
CA PRO A 127 -0.77 -9.70 10.09
C PRO A 127 -1.02 -8.20 9.96
N VAL A 128 -1.93 -7.66 10.78
CA VAL A 128 -2.24 -6.23 10.86
C VAL A 128 -2.10 -5.79 12.33
N PRO A 129 -1.34 -4.72 12.63
CA PRO A 129 -1.19 -4.23 14.01
C PRO A 129 -2.54 -4.01 14.69
N GLN A 130 -2.67 -4.44 15.95
CA GLN A 130 -3.87 -4.16 16.72
C GLN A 130 -3.93 -2.67 17.07
N ILE A 131 -5.09 -2.07 16.86
CA ILE A 131 -5.41 -0.73 17.34
C ILE A 131 -5.88 -0.83 18.79
N HIS A 132 -5.28 -0.02 19.68
CA HIS A 132 -5.62 0.02 21.10
C HIS A 132 -6.48 1.23 21.45
N ALA A 133 -6.20 2.39 20.85
CA ALA A 133 -6.97 3.61 21.02
C ALA A 133 -6.67 4.59 19.88
N PHE A 134 -7.54 5.58 19.65
CA PHE A 134 -7.33 6.57 18.60
C PHE A 134 -8.16 7.83 18.83
N GLU A 135 -7.73 8.93 18.22
CA GLU A 135 -8.47 10.17 18.06
C GLU A 135 -8.42 10.59 16.58
N THR A 136 -9.58 10.88 16.00
CA THR A 136 -9.70 11.15 14.55
C THR A 136 -9.59 12.64 14.19
N THR A 137 -9.69 13.51 15.18
CA THR A 137 -9.63 14.97 14.99
C THR A 137 -8.47 15.57 15.76
N SER A 138 -8.06 16.79 15.39
CA SER A 138 -7.06 17.59 16.13
C SER A 138 -7.64 18.29 17.36
N HIS A 139 -8.98 18.28 17.52
CA HIS A 139 -9.72 18.91 18.61
C HIS A 139 -9.68 18.05 19.89
N ASN A 140 -8.47 17.72 20.34
CA ASN A 140 -8.22 16.92 21.53
C ASN A 140 -6.99 17.48 22.29
N ALA A 141 -6.72 16.97 23.49
CA ALA A 141 -5.63 17.47 24.34
C ALA A 141 -4.23 17.30 23.71
N VAL A 142 -4.03 16.28 22.86
CA VAL A 142 -2.78 16.00 22.13
C VAL A 142 -2.54 16.98 20.99
N LYS A 143 -3.58 17.70 20.53
CA LYS A 143 -3.55 18.68 19.42
C LYS A 143 -3.24 18.05 18.05
N ALA A 144 -3.48 16.75 17.90
CA ALA A 144 -3.30 16.02 16.64
C ALA A 144 -4.21 14.78 16.61
N PRO A 145 -4.71 14.37 15.43
CA PRO A 145 -5.26 13.03 15.25
C PRO A 145 -4.17 11.98 15.43
N PHE A 146 -4.47 10.87 16.09
CA PHE A 146 -3.51 9.80 16.32
C PHE A 146 -4.16 8.43 16.47
N THR A 147 -3.35 7.39 16.28
CA THR A 147 -3.70 6.00 16.58
C THR A 147 -2.59 5.38 17.44
N LEU A 148 -2.98 4.77 18.56
CA LEU A 148 -2.12 3.90 19.37
C LEU A 148 -2.30 2.47 18.89
N MET A 149 -1.22 1.82 18.46
CA MET A 149 -1.25 0.48 17.89
C MET A 149 -0.07 -0.39 18.36
N ASP A 150 -0.10 -1.68 18.06
CA ASP A 150 1.01 -2.60 18.36
C ASP A 150 2.35 -2.06 17.84
N CYS A 151 3.39 -2.18 18.66
CA CYS A 151 4.75 -1.90 18.26
C CYS A 151 5.40 -3.20 17.76
N LEU A 152 5.69 -3.27 16.47
CA LEU A 152 6.33 -4.44 15.85
C LEU A 152 7.84 -4.25 15.80
N ASP A 153 8.59 -5.27 16.22
CA ASP A 153 10.05 -5.29 16.22
C ASP A 153 10.61 -5.55 14.80
N GLY A 154 10.39 -4.59 13.91
CA GLY A 154 10.80 -4.66 12.52
C GLY A 154 10.88 -3.30 11.84
N ASN A 155 11.27 -3.34 10.57
CA ASN A 155 11.52 -2.16 9.75
C ASN A 155 10.77 -2.27 8.42
N VAL A 156 10.35 -1.14 7.85
CA VAL A 156 9.77 -1.12 6.50
C VAL A 156 10.84 -0.96 5.43
N GLY A 157 10.48 -1.19 4.16
CA GLY A 157 11.40 -1.07 3.03
C GLY A 157 12.13 0.28 2.97
N MET A 158 11.48 1.38 3.34
CA MET A 158 12.10 2.72 3.36
C MET A 158 13.30 2.80 4.33
N ASP A 159 13.16 2.19 5.51
CA ASP A 159 14.23 2.11 6.52
C ASP A 159 15.37 1.17 6.10
N LEU A 160 15.10 0.30 5.11
CA LEU A 160 16.02 -0.70 4.59
C LEU A 160 16.58 -0.33 3.20
N GLY A 161 16.45 0.93 2.79
CA GLY A 161 17.00 1.44 1.54
C GLY A 161 16.24 0.99 0.28
N MET A 162 14.98 0.57 0.43
CA MET A 162 14.08 0.10 -0.64
C MET A 162 14.62 -1.09 -1.44
N GLN A 163 15.58 -1.82 -0.87
CA GLN A 163 16.18 -2.99 -1.48
C GLN A 163 15.97 -4.23 -0.61
N VAL A 164 15.62 -5.33 -1.27
CA VAL A 164 15.52 -6.65 -0.64
C VAL A 164 16.76 -7.44 -1.04
N PRO A 165 17.61 -7.87 -0.09
CA PRO A 165 18.77 -8.70 -0.38
C PRO A 165 18.37 -9.96 -1.13
N VAL A 166 19.17 -10.36 -2.12
CA VAL A 166 18.87 -11.47 -3.05
C VAL A 166 18.42 -12.75 -2.33
N LYS A 167 19.07 -13.09 -1.21
CA LYS A 167 18.71 -14.28 -0.39
C LYS A 167 17.29 -14.24 0.18
N HIS A 168 16.70 -13.05 0.37
CA HIS A 168 15.39 -12.84 0.98
C HIS A 168 14.29 -12.52 -0.04
N GLN A 169 14.63 -12.21 -1.29
CA GLN A 169 13.65 -11.84 -2.32
C GLN A 169 12.58 -12.92 -2.54
N LYS A 170 12.99 -14.15 -2.88
CA LYS A 170 12.04 -15.25 -3.15
C LYS A 170 11.16 -15.57 -1.93
N PRO A 171 11.68 -15.75 -0.70
CA PRO A 171 10.84 -15.96 0.48
C PRO A 171 9.86 -14.82 0.76
N LEU A 172 10.30 -13.56 0.60
CA LEU A 172 9.44 -12.39 0.80
C LEU A 172 8.33 -12.35 -0.24
N PHE A 173 8.65 -12.49 -1.54
CA PHE A 173 7.66 -12.48 -2.61
C PHE A 173 6.63 -13.59 -2.47
N LYS A 174 7.05 -14.78 -2.03
CA LYS A 174 6.13 -15.87 -1.70
C LYS A 174 5.18 -15.49 -0.55
N SER A 175 5.69 -14.81 0.47
CA SER A 175 4.87 -14.36 1.60
C SER A 175 3.90 -13.25 1.21
N LEU A 176 4.33 -12.32 0.34
CA LEU A 176 3.46 -11.30 -0.24
C LEU A 176 2.35 -11.90 -1.11
N ALA A 177 2.68 -12.90 -1.93
CA ALA A 177 1.69 -13.61 -2.75
C ALA A 177 0.60 -14.26 -1.90
N LYS A 178 0.97 -14.86 -0.75
CA LYS A 178 0.00 -15.41 0.22
C LYS A 178 -0.91 -14.36 0.81
N ILE A 179 -0.37 -13.21 1.19
CA ILE A 179 -1.18 -12.07 1.66
C ILE A 179 -2.12 -11.62 0.54
N HIS A 180 -1.63 -11.53 -0.69
CA HIS A 180 -2.43 -11.13 -1.85
C HIS A 180 -3.61 -12.08 -2.09
N VAL A 181 -3.38 -13.39 -1.99
CA VAL A 181 -4.43 -14.42 -2.05
C VAL A 181 -5.46 -14.24 -0.92
N GLN A 182 -5.02 -14.01 0.32
CA GLN A 182 -5.92 -13.80 1.44
C GLN A 182 -6.80 -12.55 1.25
N LEU A 183 -6.21 -11.43 0.83
CA LEU A 183 -6.95 -10.19 0.58
C LEU A 183 -7.96 -10.33 -0.57
N SER A 184 -7.68 -11.20 -1.54
CA SER A 184 -8.61 -11.46 -2.67
C SER A 184 -9.93 -12.10 -2.23
N ALA A 185 -9.95 -12.74 -1.06
CA ALA A 185 -11.16 -13.30 -0.46
C ALA A 185 -11.97 -12.28 0.35
N VAL A 186 -11.37 -11.12 0.68
CA VAL A 186 -12.05 -10.02 1.37
C VAL A 186 -12.85 -9.23 0.33
N GLN A 187 -14.07 -9.69 0.06
CA GLN A 187 -14.90 -9.18 -1.03
C GLN A 187 -16.10 -8.37 -0.52
N LEU A 188 -16.36 -7.23 -1.17
CA LEU A 188 -17.40 -6.27 -0.81
C LEU A 188 -18.35 -6.03 -2.00
N PRO A 189 -19.63 -5.66 -1.73
CA PRO A 189 -20.65 -5.60 -2.78
C PRO A 189 -20.51 -4.40 -3.72
N LYS A 190 -19.86 -3.32 -3.29
CA LYS A 190 -19.65 -2.09 -4.06
C LYS A 190 -18.19 -1.68 -4.06
N ILE A 191 -17.78 -0.88 -5.04
CA ILE A 191 -16.46 -0.24 -5.09
C ILE A 191 -16.51 1.04 -4.25
N GLY A 192 -15.61 1.17 -3.28
CA GLY A 192 -15.61 2.32 -2.37
C GLY A 192 -14.77 2.13 -1.11
N THR A 193 -14.56 3.22 -0.37
CA THR A 193 -13.88 3.22 0.93
C THR A 193 -14.74 2.58 2.01
N ILE A 194 -14.15 2.11 3.11
CA ILE A 194 -14.87 1.41 4.17
C ILE A 194 -15.31 2.39 5.26
N VAL A 195 -16.47 3.03 5.10
CA VAL A 195 -16.84 4.19 5.95
C VAL A 195 -17.38 3.84 7.33
N SER A 196 -18.01 2.67 7.48
CA SER A 196 -18.59 2.24 8.75
C SER A 196 -18.82 0.72 8.79
N ILE A 197 -19.10 0.21 9.99
CA ILE A 197 -19.56 -1.14 10.25
C ILE A 197 -21.03 -1.06 10.65
N ASN A 198 -21.89 -1.78 9.94
CA ASN A 198 -23.32 -1.88 10.22
C ASN A 198 -23.57 -2.73 11.47
N GLU A 199 -24.77 -2.62 12.05
CA GLU A 199 -25.17 -3.40 13.24
C GLU A 199 -25.11 -4.93 13.02
N ASP A 200 -25.31 -5.38 11.79
CA ASP A 200 -25.22 -6.79 11.39
C ASP A 200 -23.77 -7.28 11.15
N GLY A 201 -22.78 -6.41 11.36
CA GLY A 201 -21.36 -6.70 11.15
C GLY A 201 -20.92 -6.63 9.68
N THR A 202 -21.79 -6.23 8.76
CA THR A 202 -21.39 -5.91 7.38
C THR A 202 -20.75 -4.53 7.30
N TYR A 203 -19.99 -4.27 6.25
CA TYR A 203 -19.28 -3.01 6.08
C TYR A 203 -19.98 -2.15 5.02
N GLN A 204 -20.11 -0.86 5.30
CA GLN A 204 -20.67 0.11 4.35
C GLN A 204 -19.56 0.70 3.49
N GLN A 205 -19.76 0.69 2.16
CA GLN A 205 -18.86 1.36 1.24
C GLN A 205 -19.30 2.80 0.99
N GLY A 206 -18.34 3.72 0.93
CA GLY A 206 -18.54 5.14 0.64
C GLY A 206 -17.69 5.64 -0.53
N PRO A 207 -17.70 6.95 -0.79
CA PRO A 207 -16.95 7.55 -1.90
C PRO A 207 -15.44 7.40 -1.70
N ILE A 208 -14.73 7.25 -2.82
CA ILE A 208 -13.27 7.31 -2.90
C ILE A 208 -12.87 8.79 -3.04
N PRO A 209 -11.99 9.33 -2.17
CA PRO A 209 -11.52 10.71 -2.24
C PRO A 209 -11.02 11.09 -3.63
N GLY A 210 -11.55 12.19 -4.19
CA GLY A 210 -11.20 12.68 -5.52
C GLY A 210 -11.82 11.92 -6.69
N ILE A 211 -12.46 10.76 -6.49
CA ILE A 211 -13.07 9.96 -7.58
C ILE A 211 -14.60 9.88 -7.46
N GLY A 212 -15.14 9.76 -6.24
CA GLY A 212 -16.58 9.62 -5.98
C GLY A 212 -17.01 8.18 -5.65
N GLY A 213 -18.29 7.87 -5.83
CA GLY A 213 -18.88 6.57 -5.50
C GLY A 213 -19.73 6.59 -4.21
N PRO A 214 -20.05 5.42 -3.61
CA PRO A 214 -19.61 4.09 -4.04
C PRO A 214 -20.21 3.68 -5.39
N PHE A 215 -19.54 2.78 -6.12
CA PHE A 215 -19.97 2.32 -7.45
C PHE A 215 -20.48 0.88 -7.40
N ASP A 216 -21.51 0.58 -8.20
CA ASP A 216 -22.07 -0.77 -8.32
C ASP A 216 -21.30 -1.59 -9.37
N THR A 217 -20.58 -0.93 -10.28
CA THR A 217 -19.79 -1.59 -11.33
C THR A 217 -18.37 -1.07 -11.48
N ALA A 218 -17.47 -1.94 -11.95
CA ALA A 218 -16.11 -1.55 -12.34
C ALA A 218 -16.12 -0.55 -13.51
N THR A 219 -17.07 -0.68 -14.44
CA THR A 219 -17.27 0.26 -15.54
C THR A 219 -17.53 1.68 -15.04
N GLU A 220 -18.44 1.85 -14.06
CA GLU A 220 -18.71 3.15 -13.44
C GLU A 220 -17.45 3.71 -12.78
N PHE A 221 -16.71 2.87 -12.05
CA PHE A 221 -15.44 3.27 -11.45
C PHE A 221 -14.42 3.75 -12.49
N PHE A 222 -14.19 3.01 -13.59
CA PHE A 222 -13.22 3.42 -14.61
C PHE A 222 -13.63 4.72 -15.31
N LYS A 223 -14.92 4.92 -15.57
CA LYS A 223 -15.45 6.19 -16.10
C LYS A 223 -15.24 7.34 -15.11
N ALA A 224 -15.51 7.12 -13.82
CA ALA A 224 -15.27 8.11 -12.77
C ALA A 224 -13.78 8.41 -12.59
N TRP A 225 -12.91 7.41 -12.62
CA TRP A 225 -11.46 7.58 -12.58
C TRP A 225 -10.99 8.47 -13.72
N ALA A 226 -11.42 8.18 -14.95
CA ALA A 226 -11.05 8.96 -16.13
C ALA A 226 -11.58 10.40 -16.09
N ALA A 227 -12.76 10.62 -15.51
CA ALA A 227 -13.36 11.96 -15.40
C ALA A 227 -12.68 12.85 -14.36
N ASN A 228 -12.10 12.26 -13.30
CA ASN A 228 -11.55 13.01 -12.17
C ASN A 228 -10.02 12.95 -12.06
N THR A 229 -9.34 12.27 -12.99
CA THR A 229 -7.88 12.12 -12.96
C THR A 229 -7.20 13.03 -13.98
N GLU A 230 -6.21 13.77 -13.51
CA GLU A 230 -5.30 14.56 -14.35
C GLU A 230 -3.91 13.93 -14.36
N PHE A 231 -3.12 14.27 -15.38
CA PHE A 231 -1.73 13.82 -15.44
C PHE A 231 -0.91 14.53 -14.37
N GLY A 232 -0.11 13.78 -13.60
CA GLY A 232 0.63 14.30 -12.43
C GLY A 232 1.71 15.35 -12.72
N MET A 233 1.93 15.72 -13.99
CA MET A 233 2.97 16.66 -14.41
C MET A 233 2.38 17.75 -15.31
N PRO A 234 2.70 19.05 -15.08
CA PRO A 234 2.30 20.14 -15.95
C PRO A 234 2.82 19.98 -17.38
N GLU A 235 2.05 20.44 -18.38
CA GLU A 235 2.38 20.26 -19.80
C GLU A 235 3.77 20.78 -20.19
N GLU A 236 4.19 21.93 -19.66
CA GLU A 236 5.52 22.50 -19.93
C GLU A 236 6.65 21.55 -19.51
N LYS A 237 6.53 20.96 -18.32
CA LYS A 237 7.49 19.97 -17.80
C LYS A 237 7.41 18.67 -18.59
N LEU A 238 6.21 18.22 -18.97
CA LEU A 238 6.02 17.04 -19.81
C LEU A 238 6.70 17.22 -21.17
N ARG A 239 6.54 18.38 -21.81
CA ARG A 239 7.18 18.70 -23.09
C ARG A 239 8.70 18.66 -22.99
N ALA A 240 9.26 19.30 -21.95
CA ALA A 240 10.69 19.28 -21.71
C ALA A 240 11.22 17.86 -21.45
N ALA A 241 10.53 17.08 -20.60
CA ALA A 241 10.93 15.72 -20.25
C ALA A 241 10.76 14.71 -21.41
N SER A 242 9.85 14.98 -22.35
CA SER A 242 9.63 14.13 -23.53
C SER A 242 10.72 14.29 -24.60
N GLY A 243 11.45 15.40 -24.59
CA GLY A 243 12.56 15.66 -25.52
C GLY A 243 12.16 15.44 -26.99
N PRO A 244 12.89 14.62 -27.76
CA PRO A 244 12.60 14.41 -29.19
C PRO A 244 11.28 13.69 -29.46
N TYR A 245 10.68 13.05 -28.45
CA TYR A 245 9.43 12.29 -28.58
C TYR A 245 8.18 13.11 -28.20
N ALA A 246 8.32 14.41 -27.95
CA ALA A 246 7.23 15.26 -27.48
C ALA A 246 6.00 15.23 -28.39
N GLU A 247 6.19 15.23 -29.71
CA GLU A 247 5.08 15.22 -30.70
C GLU A 247 4.25 13.93 -30.66
N GLU A 248 4.80 12.82 -30.17
CA GLU A 248 4.08 11.57 -29.99
C GLU A 248 3.50 11.42 -28.57
N ILE A 249 4.29 11.80 -27.55
CA ILE A 249 3.95 11.56 -26.14
C ILE A 249 2.82 12.49 -25.67
N LEU A 250 2.86 13.78 -26.04
CA LEU A 250 1.87 14.75 -25.54
C LEU A 250 0.44 14.38 -25.97
N PRO A 251 0.16 14.08 -27.25
CA PRO A 251 -1.16 13.60 -27.66
C PRO A 251 -1.56 12.31 -26.94
N SER A 252 -0.62 11.36 -26.81
CA SER A 252 -0.83 10.09 -26.11
C SER A 252 -1.27 10.27 -24.65
N VAL A 253 -0.60 11.15 -23.90
CA VAL A 253 -0.98 11.51 -22.52
C VAL A 253 -2.36 12.19 -22.52
N SER A 254 -2.56 13.20 -23.36
CA SER A 254 -3.79 14.01 -23.37
C SER A 254 -5.07 13.23 -23.71
N LEU A 255 -4.94 12.13 -24.46
CA LEU A 255 -6.06 11.29 -24.89
C LEU A 255 -6.29 10.08 -23.99
N PHE A 256 -5.44 9.84 -22.99
CA PHE A 256 -5.46 8.61 -22.21
C PHE A 256 -6.77 8.44 -21.44
N THR A 257 -7.19 9.44 -20.66
CA THR A 257 -8.43 9.36 -19.87
C THR A 257 -9.67 9.21 -20.77
N LYS A 258 -9.74 9.95 -21.88
CA LYS A 258 -10.80 9.79 -22.88
C LYS A 258 -10.84 8.37 -23.46
N SER A 259 -9.67 7.78 -23.66
CA SER A 259 -9.54 6.40 -24.14
C SER A 259 -10.01 5.38 -23.10
N ILE A 260 -9.65 5.56 -21.82
CA ILE A 260 -10.16 4.75 -20.71
C ILE A 260 -11.69 4.79 -20.67
N THR A 261 -12.30 5.97 -20.75
CA THR A 261 -13.78 6.10 -20.81
C THR A 261 -14.39 5.29 -21.96
N LYS A 262 -13.77 5.30 -23.14
CA LYS A 262 -14.24 4.57 -24.33
C LYS A 262 -14.12 3.04 -24.18
N ILE A 263 -13.12 2.55 -23.45
CA ILE A 263 -12.88 1.12 -23.29
C ILE A 263 -13.38 0.54 -21.96
N ALA A 264 -13.90 1.38 -21.05
CA ALA A 264 -14.29 1.01 -19.68
C ALA A 264 -15.13 -0.27 -19.58
N GLU A 265 -16.14 -0.43 -20.45
CA GLU A 265 -17.04 -1.59 -20.51
C GLU A 265 -16.33 -2.91 -20.86
N ARG A 266 -15.12 -2.84 -21.39
CA ARG A 266 -14.30 -3.99 -21.81
C ARG A 266 -13.08 -4.23 -20.90
N LEU A 267 -12.85 -3.33 -19.94
CA LEU A 267 -11.71 -3.46 -19.03
C LEU A 267 -11.93 -4.57 -18.03
N SER A 268 -13.13 -4.61 -17.43
CA SER A 268 -13.38 -5.50 -16.31
C SER A 268 -13.72 -6.92 -16.73
N VAL A 269 -13.09 -7.90 -16.09
CA VAL A 269 -13.49 -9.32 -16.18
C VAL A 269 -14.66 -9.65 -15.25
N ARG A 270 -14.92 -8.80 -14.25
CA ARG A 270 -15.97 -9.00 -13.24
C ARG A 270 -16.64 -7.68 -12.87
N ASP A 271 -17.36 -7.14 -13.85
CA ASP A 271 -17.91 -5.78 -13.78
C ASP A 271 -18.84 -5.54 -12.58
N LYS A 272 -19.65 -6.53 -12.20
CA LYS A 272 -20.63 -6.42 -11.09
C LYS A 272 -20.12 -6.95 -9.75
N GLY A 273 -18.81 -7.21 -9.64
CA GLY A 273 -18.18 -7.71 -8.43
C GLY A 273 -18.62 -9.13 -8.03
N PRO A 274 -18.59 -9.45 -6.71
CA PRO A 274 -18.07 -8.62 -5.64
C PRO A 274 -16.58 -8.26 -5.81
N PHE A 275 -16.17 -7.21 -5.11
CA PHE A 275 -14.93 -6.47 -5.31
C PHE A 275 -13.95 -6.71 -4.16
N PRO A 276 -12.69 -7.11 -4.42
CA PRO A 276 -11.71 -7.34 -3.37
C PRO A 276 -11.28 -6.04 -2.70
N LEU A 277 -10.87 -6.12 -1.44
CA LEU A 277 -10.27 -5.00 -0.71
C LEU A 277 -8.84 -4.75 -1.21
N CYS A 278 -8.65 -3.63 -1.90
CA CYS A 278 -7.34 -3.12 -2.27
C CYS A 278 -6.72 -2.39 -1.06
N HIS A 279 -5.43 -2.61 -0.81
CA HIS A 279 -4.65 -1.84 0.17
C HIS A 279 -4.42 -0.39 -0.28
N GLY A 280 -4.32 -0.15 -1.59
CA GLY A 280 -4.04 1.15 -2.20
C GLY A 280 -2.54 1.45 -2.42
N ASP A 281 -1.64 0.83 -1.64
CA ASP A 281 -0.18 1.00 -1.77
C ASP A 281 0.54 -0.27 -1.29
N PHE A 282 0.18 -1.42 -1.85
CA PHE A 282 0.71 -2.71 -1.42
C PHE A 282 2.16 -2.90 -1.91
N GLY A 283 3.10 -3.04 -0.98
CA GLY A 283 4.50 -3.28 -1.32
C GLY A 283 5.43 -3.11 -0.13
N HIS A 284 6.72 -3.42 -0.32
CA HIS A 284 7.76 -3.34 0.71
C HIS A 284 7.79 -2.06 1.57
N ASN A 285 7.33 -0.92 1.04
CA ASN A 285 7.20 0.35 1.77
C ASN A 285 6.21 0.30 2.93
N ASN A 286 5.21 -0.60 2.86
CA ASN A 286 4.13 -0.74 3.86
C ASN A 286 4.11 -2.14 4.51
N ILE A 287 5.24 -2.86 4.42
CA ILE A 287 5.42 -4.19 5.02
C ILE A 287 6.54 -4.11 6.04
N ILE A 288 6.19 -4.33 7.31
CA ILE A 288 7.17 -4.43 8.39
C ILE A 288 7.76 -5.84 8.35
N VAL A 289 9.09 -5.91 8.28
CA VAL A 289 9.83 -7.17 8.33
C VAL A 289 10.85 -7.19 9.46
N ASP A 290 11.15 -8.38 9.97
CA ASP A 290 12.28 -8.60 10.85
C ASP A 290 13.61 -8.69 10.08
N ASP A 291 14.70 -8.97 10.81
CA ASP A 291 16.05 -9.09 10.24
C ASP A 291 16.21 -10.26 9.25
N GLU A 292 15.31 -11.25 9.29
CA GLU A 292 15.21 -12.36 8.34
C GLU A 292 14.31 -12.06 7.13
N TYR A 293 13.76 -10.85 7.03
CA TYR A 293 12.75 -10.45 6.06
C TYR A 293 11.44 -11.27 6.18
N ARG A 294 11.11 -11.78 7.37
CA ARG A 294 9.79 -12.37 7.65
C ARG A 294 8.80 -11.23 7.92
N ILE A 295 7.61 -11.32 7.34
CA ILE A 295 6.57 -10.29 7.47
C ILE A 295 5.99 -10.32 8.89
N LEU A 296 6.09 -9.20 9.60
CA LEU A 296 5.50 -8.99 10.92
C LEU A 296 4.17 -8.25 10.86
N GLY A 297 3.96 -7.41 9.85
CA GLY A 297 2.73 -6.63 9.72
C GLY A 297 2.60 -5.90 8.38
N VAL A 298 1.37 -5.73 7.94
CA VAL A 298 0.94 -4.88 6.83
C VAL A 298 0.31 -3.61 7.42
N ILE A 299 0.85 -2.45 7.08
CA ILE A 299 0.50 -1.17 7.68
C ILE A 299 0.03 -0.16 6.62
N ASP A 300 -0.42 1.01 7.07
CA ASP A 300 -0.80 2.13 6.21
C ASP A 300 -1.98 1.80 5.26
N TRP A 301 -3.14 1.57 5.87
CA TRP A 301 -4.37 1.24 5.15
C TRP A 301 -5.17 2.50 4.77
N GLU A 302 -4.56 3.69 4.80
CA GLU A 302 -5.24 4.96 4.53
C GLU A 302 -5.78 5.06 3.08
N GLY A 303 -5.13 4.35 2.16
CA GLY A 303 -5.54 4.24 0.75
C GLY A 303 -6.48 3.07 0.46
N ALA A 304 -6.96 2.34 1.48
CA ALA A 304 -7.70 1.11 1.28
C ALA A 304 -9.14 1.35 0.79
N PHE A 305 -9.55 0.56 -0.20
CA PHE A 305 -10.92 0.59 -0.75
C PHE A 305 -11.26 -0.74 -1.43
N ALA A 306 -12.54 -1.08 -1.50
CA ALA A 306 -13.01 -2.16 -2.36
C ALA A 306 -12.86 -1.71 -3.82
N GLY A 307 -12.08 -2.43 -4.64
CA GLY A 307 -11.73 -1.99 -5.99
C GLY A 307 -12.05 -3.00 -7.09
N PRO A 308 -12.06 -2.60 -8.38
CA PRO A 308 -12.08 -3.54 -9.49
C PRO A 308 -10.96 -4.58 -9.35
N TRP A 309 -11.27 -5.80 -9.78
CA TRP A 309 -10.33 -6.90 -9.81
C TRP A 309 -9.04 -6.57 -10.57
N GLU A 310 -9.13 -5.73 -11.60
CA GLU A 310 -7.99 -5.27 -12.38
C GLU A 310 -7.02 -4.39 -11.57
N LEU A 311 -7.54 -3.51 -10.69
CA LEU A 311 -6.70 -2.70 -9.80
C LEU A 311 -6.11 -3.56 -8.68
N PHE A 312 -6.90 -4.50 -8.16
CA PHE A 312 -6.43 -5.42 -7.14
C PHE A 312 -5.30 -6.31 -7.66
N GLY A 313 -5.45 -6.85 -8.88
CA GLY A 313 -4.48 -7.74 -9.51
C GLY A 313 -3.22 -7.05 -10.07
N ASP A 314 -2.80 -5.90 -9.54
CA ASP A 314 -1.48 -5.33 -9.85
C ASP A 314 -0.38 -5.99 -9.00
N PHE A 315 0.86 -5.90 -9.46
CA PHE A 315 1.99 -6.40 -8.69
C PHE A 315 2.28 -5.50 -7.48
N PRO A 316 2.75 -6.07 -6.35
CA PRO A 316 3.29 -5.28 -5.25
C PRO A 316 4.35 -4.30 -5.77
N LEU A 317 4.47 -3.11 -5.17
CA LEU A 317 5.37 -2.05 -5.65
C LEU A 317 6.81 -2.53 -5.92
N THR A 318 7.30 -3.49 -5.12
CA THR A 318 8.63 -4.11 -5.25
C THR A 318 8.84 -4.86 -6.56
N LEU A 319 7.76 -5.37 -7.17
CA LEU A 319 7.73 -6.14 -8.41
C LEU A 319 7.22 -5.32 -9.61
N GLN A 320 6.91 -4.04 -9.43
CA GLN A 320 6.42 -3.22 -10.53
C GLN A 320 7.53 -2.87 -11.52
N VAL A 321 7.12 -2.81 -12.78
CA VAL A 321 7.93 -2.45 -13.95
C VAL A 321 7.17 -1.40 -14.76
N ILE A 322 7.89 -0.52 -15.44
CA ILE A 322 7.25 0.35 -16.43
C ILE A 322 6.76 -0.54 -17.57
N PRO A 323 5.52 -0.40 -18.05
CA PRO A 323 5.06 -1.14 -19.22
C PRO A 323 6.03 -0.94 -20.39
N PRO A 324 6.56 -2.01 -21.02
CA PRO A 324 7.52 -1.88 -22.12
C PRO A 324 7.05 -0.95 -23.25
N ALA A 325 5.75 -0.94 -23.55
CA ALA A 325 5.18 -0.06 -24.57
C ALA A 325 5.31 1.45 -24.22
N MET A 326 5.45 1.80 -22.94
CA MET A 326 5.62 3.16 -22.46
C MET A 326 7.08 3.55 -22.23
N ASP A 327 7.98 2.58 -22.17
CA ASP A 327 9.39 2.80 -21.86
C ASP A 327 10.20 3.13 -23.12
N LEU A 328 11.47 3.52 -22.95
CA LEU A 328 12.34 3.84 -24.08
C LEU A 328 12.62 2.57 -24.91
N PRO A 329 12.44 2.62 -26.25
CA PRO A 329 12.72 1.47 -27.12
C PRO A 329 14.17 0.96 -26.99
N SER A 330 15.13 1.85 -26.69
CA SER A 330 16.54 1.49 -26.50
C SER A 330 16.81 0.59 -25.29
N ASN A 331 15.84 0.42 -24.40
CA ASN A 331 15.97 -0.47 -23.24
C ASN A 331 15.71 -1.94 -23.59
N TYR A 332 15.27 -2.23 -24.81
CA TYR A 332 14.86 -3.56 -25.25
C TYR A 332 15.57 -3.94 -26.55
N GLY A 333 15.96 -5.21 -26.65
CA GLY A 333 16.50 -5.79 -27.89
C GLY A 333 15.42 -5.93 -28.97
N GLU A 334 15.84 -6.35 -30.18
CA GLU A 334 14.91 -6.58 -31.30
C GLU A 334 13.85 -7.65 -31.01
N ASP A 335 14.13 -8.56 -30.08
CA ASP A 335 13.22 -9.59 -29.59
C ASP A 335 12.23 -9.10 -28.52
N GLY A 336 12.32 -7.83 -28.12
CA GLY A 336 11.51 -7.22 -27.07
C GLY A 336 11.92 -7.62 -25.65
N ILE A 337 13.07 -8.30 -25.49
CA ILE A 337 13.62 -8.64 -24.18
C ILE A 337 14.37 -7.41 -23.64
N PRO A 338 14.20 -7.06 -22.35
CA PRO A 338 14.98 -5.98 -21.74
C PRO A 338 16.49 -6.23 -21.87
N GLU A 339 17.28 -5.19 -22.09
CA GLU A 339 18.74 -5.29 -22.09
C GLU A 339 19.30 -5.40 -20.66
N ASP A 340 18.70 -4.65 -19.72
CA ASP A 340 19.09 -4.63 -18.29
C ASP A 340 18.77 -5.95 -17.58
N ASP A 341 19.79 -6.57 -16.98
CA ASP A 341 19.64 -7.85 -16.28
C ASP A 341 18.74 -7.75 -15.05
N SER A 342 18.69 -6.59 -14.38
CA SER A 342 17.79 -6.38 -13.24
C SER A 342 16.32 -6.35 -13.70
N LEU A 343 16.02 -5.74 -14.85
CA LEU A 343 14.70 -5.73 -15.45
C LEU A 343 14.30 -7.12 -15.96
N LYS A 344 15.23 -7.89 -16.57
CA LYS A 344 15.01 -9.31 -16.90
C LYS A 344 14.64 -10.13 -15.65
N GLN A 345 15.35 -9.91 -14.55
CA GLN A 345 15.08 -10.58 -13.29
C GLN A 345 13.69 -10.21 -12.74
N LYS A 346 13.29 -8.93 -12.79
CA LYS A 346 11.94 -8.50 -12.39
C LYS A 346 10.82 -9.20 -13.16
N PHE A 347 10.94 -9.32 -14.48
CA PHE A 347 9.95 -10.09 -15.27
C PHE A 347 9.93 -11.57 -14.90
N THR A 348 11.09 -12.14 -14.54
CA THR A 348 11.17 -13.51 -14.03
C THR A 348 10.47 -13.65 -12.67
N ASP A 349 10.68 -12.68 -11.78
CA ASP A 349 10.05 -12.65 -10.46
C ASP A 349 8.54 -12.44 -10.55
N GLN A 350 8.04 -11.63 -11.49
CA GLN A 350 6.61 -11.48 -11.77
C GLN A 350 5.97 -12.81 -12.20
N LYS A 351 6.63 -13.55 -13.11
CA LYS A 351 6.14 -14.88 -13.55
C LYS A 351 6.10 -15.87 -12.38
N GLU A 352 7.12 -15.88 -11.54
CA GLU A 352 7.14 -16.74 -10.35
C GLU A 352 6.09 -16.31 -9.33
N TYR A 353 5.85 -15.01 -9.14
CA TYR A 353 4.80 -14.49 -8.27
C TYR A 353 3.41 -14.95 -8.70
N VAL A 354 3.09 -14.85 -10.00
CA VAL A 354 1.84 -15.37 -10.59
C VAL A 354 1.71 -16.87 -10.34
N ARG A 355 2.81 -17.63 -10.51
CA ARG A 355 2.82 -19.06 -10.26
C ARG A 355 2.57 -19.38 -8.79
N VAL A 356 3.21 -18.68 -7.86
CA VAL A 356 2.98 -18.88 -6.42
C VAL A 356 1.52 -18.66 -6.08
N ILE A 357 0.89 -17.57 -6.57
CA ILE A 357 -0.54 -17.31 -6.36
C ILE A 357 -1.40 -18.47 -6.87
N ARG A 358 -1.13 -18.96 -8.08
CA ARG A 358 -1.87 -20.06 -8.68
C ARG A 358 -1.73 -21.37 -7.91
N ASP A 359 -0.55 -21.63 -7.35
CA ASP A 359 -0.21 -22.88 -6.68
C ASP A 359 -0.58 -22.85 -5.16
N GLU A 360 -1.14 -21.73 -4.64
CA GLU A 360 -1.60 -21.66 -3.25
C GLU A 360 -2.85 -22.55 -3.01
N PRO A 361 -2.98 -23.20 -1.85
CA PRO A 361 -4.04 -24.19 -1.59
C PRO A 361 -5.46 -23.64 -1.73
N GLU A 362 -6.40 -24.51 -2.12
CA GLU A 362 -7.80 -24.22 -2.50
C GLU A 362 -8.70 -23.56 -1.43
N SER A 363 -8.20 -23.13 -0.27
CA SER A 363 -9.04 -22.68 0.85
C SER A 363 -9.94 -21.46 0.54
N LEU A 364 -9.65 -20.69 -0.51
CA LEU A 364 -10.33 -19.41 -0.76
C LEU A 364 -10.97 -19.25 -2.16
N GLY A 365 -10.72 -20.14 -3.13
CA GLY A 365 -11.27 -20.08 -4.51
C GLY A 365 -10.91 -18.85 -5.37
N ALA A 366 -10.62 -17.70 -4.74
CA ALA A 366 -10.28 -16.42 -5.35
C ALA A 366 -8.86 -16.37 -5.95
N HIS A 367 -7.97 -17.29 -5.54
CA HIS A 367 -6.60 -17.39 -6.04
C HIS A 367 -6.54 -17.69 -7.55
N VAL A 368 -7.47 -18.49 -8.10
CA VAL A 368 -7.54 -18.77 -9.54
C VAL A 368 -7.81 -17.49 -10.32
N LEU A 369 -8.89 -16.77 -9.94
CA LEU A 369 -9.26 -15.50 -10.57
C LEU A 369 -8.12 -14.48 -10.44
N LEU A 370 -7.52 -14.34 -9.25
CA LEU A 370 -6.38 -13.46 -9.04
C LEU A 370 -5.20 -13.81 -9.96
N SER A 371 -4.85 -15.10 -10.07
CA SER A 371 -3.75 -15.56 -10.92
C SER A 371 -4.00 -15.28 -12.41
N GLU A 372 -5.25 -15.40 -12.86
CA GLU A 372 -5.65 -15.08 -14.23
C GLU A 372 -5.58 -13.58 -14.51
N ILE A 373 -5.99 -12.74 -13.56
CA ILE A 373 -5.95 -11.28 -13.70
C ILE A 373 -4.51 -10.78 -13.70
N ILE A 374 -3.71 -11.15 -12.69
CA ILE A 374 -2.33 -10.69 -12.55
C ILE A 374 -1.43 -11.29 -13.65
N GLY A 375 -1.77 -12.48 -14.14
CA GLY A 375 -1.12 -13.10 -15.30
C GLY A 375 -1.54 -12.48 -16.65
N ASN A 376 -2.59 -11.65 -16.69
CA ASN A 376 -3.00 -10.97 -17.91
C ASN A 376 -2.13 -9.73 -18.17
N PHE A 377 -1.05 -9.95 -18.90
CA PHE A 377 -0.03 -8.94 -19.19
C PHE A 377 -0.60 -7.61 -19.72
N LYS A 378 -1.58 -7.68 -20.64
CA LYS A 378 -2.20 -6.50 -21.25
C LYS A 378 -2.99 -5.67 -20.22
N ARG A 379 -3.82 -6.31 -19.38
CA ARG A 379 -4.57 -5.60 -18.32
C ARG A 379 -3.64 -5.08 -17.24
N GLN A 380 -2.68 -5.89 -16.82
CA GLN A 380 -1.69 -5.51 -15.81
C GLN A 380 -0.94 -4.24 -16.23
N GLN A 381 -0.45 -4.18 -17.47
CA GLN A 381 0.23 -2.98 -17.99
C GLN A 381 -0.65 -1.74 -18.02
N LEU A 382 -1.91 -1.87 -18.42
CA LEU A 382 -2.84 -0.74 -18.45
C LEU A 382 -3.10 -0.19 -17.04
N ILE A 383 -3.23 -1.08 -16.05
CA ILE A 383 -3.46 -0.71 -14.66
C ILE A 383 -2.24 -0.02 -14.06
N THR A 384 -1.04 -0.58 -14.28
CA THR A 384 0.20 0.11 -13.91
C THR A 384 0.31 1.48 -14.58
N ALA A 385 -0.10 1.60 -15.84
CA ALA A 385 -0.13 2.89 -16.53
C ALA A 385 -1.11 3.88 -15.90
N MET A 386 -2.30 3.46 -15.49
CA MET A 386 -3.24 4.33 -14.77
C MET A 386 -2.59 4.93 -13.51
N ARG A 387 -1.88 4.13 -12.72
CA ARG A 387 -1.14 4.62 -11.55
C ARG A 387 -0.02 5.59 -11.95
N LEU A 388 0.80 5.21 -12.92
CA LEU A 388 1.91 6.02 -13.44
C LEU A 388 1.45 7.35 -14.05
N TYR A 389 0.24 7.40 -14.61
CA TYR A 389 -0.37 8.62 -15.14
C TYR A 389 -0.60 9.66 -14.04
N GLN A 390 -1.11 9.23 -12.89
CA GLN A 390 -1.30 10.08 -11.72
C GLN A 390 0.03 10.57 -11.14
N ASP A 391 1.09 9.76 -11.25
CA ASP A 391 2.45 10.14 -10.85
C ASP A 391 3.16 11.06 -11.87
N GLY A 392 2.52 11.36 -13.02
CA GLY A 392 3.10 12.19 -14.07
C GLY A 392 4.22 11.50 -14.85
N LYS A 393 4.24 10.16 -14.90
CA LYS A 393 5.25 9.41 -15.64
C LYS A 393 5.12 9.65 -17.15
N VAL A 394 6.19 10.14 -17.75
CA VAL A 394 6.30 10.32 -19.22
C VAL A 394 6.28 8.95 -19.92
N GLY A 395 5.47 8.81 -20.97
CA GLY A 395 5.40 7.57 -21.77
C GLY A 395 4.26 7.54 -22.79
N TRP A 396 4.27 6.53 -23.66
CA TRP A 396 3.27 6.32 -24.73
C TRP A 396 2.02 5.54 -24.24
N TYR A 397 1.20 6.18 -23.41
CA TYR A 397 -0.10 5.66 -22.96
C TYR A 397 -1.02 5.12 -24.07
N SER A 398 -1.05 5.75 -25.26
CA SER A 398 -1.89 5.30 -26.38
C SER A 398 -1.56 3.88 -26.86
N LYS A 399 -0.29 3.47 -26.82
CA LYS A 399 0.14 2.12 -27.24
C LYS A 399 -0.45 1.00 -26.37
N LEU A 400 -0.83 1.31 -25.12
CA LEU A 400 -1.52 0.36 -24.25
C LEU A 400 -3.00 0.27 -24.57
N ILE A 401 -3.61 1.38 -24.97
CA ILE A 401 -5.03 1.44 -25.37
C ILE A 401 -5.27 0.63 -26.65
N ASP A 402 -4.38 0.73 -27.64
CA ASP A 402 -4.53 0.07 -28.94
C ASP A 402 -4.73 -1.45 -28.81
N GLN A 403 -4.15 -2.05 -27.78
CA GLN A 403 -4.32 -3.46 -27.49
C GLN A 403 -5.78 -3.82 -27.21
N PHE A 404 -6.60 -2.88 -26.68
CA PHE A 404 -8.03 -3.03 -26.36
C PHE A 404 -8.97 -2.52 -27.47
N SER A 405 -8.42 -2.06 -28.60
CA SER A 405 -9.20 -1.52 -29.72
C SER A 405 -9.67 -2.57 -30.74
N THR A 406 -9.43 -3.86 -30.48
CA THR A 406 -9.91 -4.99 -31.28
C THR A 406 -11.14 -5.66 -30.70
#